data_AF-A0A8T5KY53-F1
#
_entry.id   AF-A0A8T5KY53-F1
#
_cell.length_a   1.000
_cell.length_b   1.000
_cell.length_c   1.000
_cell.angle_alpha   90.00
_cell.angle_beta   90.00
_cell.angle_gamma   90.00
#
_symmetry.space_group_name_H-M   'P 1'
#
loop_
_entity.id
_entity.type
_entity.pdbx_description
1 polymer ?
#
loop_
_entity_poly.entity_id
_entity_poly.type
_entity_poly.pdbx_seq_one_letter_code
_entity_poly.pdbx_strand_id
1 'polypeptide(L)'
;MAEKETKNEPKDLVEATPEEVVKLEKETEKTEEPEKTENSKKQYGRRDGRFQREDPKVLLAAWVPKTNLGRLVKEKKEKDIDKILEKGKKILESEIVDSLLNIETDLILIGQAKGKFGGGKRRAWRQTQKKTQEGNVVSFSAMAVAGDKKGHVGVGFGKASETLPAREKAVRNSKLNLIKINLGFESPEDEKEDSIPHTVPFKVQGKSGSVKITLWPAPRGTGLVTGDECKKILKLAGIKDAYTKTQGQTKTTFNLAKACVNALEKTTKMRT
;
A
#
# COMPACT_ATOMS: atom_id res chain seq x y z
N MET A 1 -82.57 -25.58 25.18
CA MET A 1 -81.27 -25.98 25.79
C MET A 1 -80.30 -24.85 25.48
N ALA A 2 -80.28 -23.86 26.37
CA ALA A 2 -79.16 -23.54 27.29
C ALA A 2 -78.22 -22.50 26.63
N GLU A 3 -78.49 -21.19 26.83
CA GLU A 3 -77.85 -20.30 27.83
C GLU A 3 -76.41 -19.89 27.43
N LYS A 4 -75.91 -18.65 27.50
CA LYS A 4 -76.38 -17.26 27.70
C LYS A 4 -75.13 -16.41 27.38
N GLU A 5 -75.33 -15.22 26.83
CA GLU A 5 -74.28 -14.18 26.69
C GLU A 5 -73.71 -13.77 28.07
N THR A 6 -72.43 -13.38 28.15
CA THR A 6 -71.98 -12.13 28.82
C THR A 6 -70.48 -11.84 28.66
N LYS A 7 -70.22 -10.56 28.34
CA LYS A 7 -69.03 -9.69 28.43
C LYS A 7 -67.81 -10.16 29.25
N ASN A 8 -66.62 -9.80 28.78
CA ASN A 8 -65.63 -9.10 29.63
C ASN A 8 -64.65 -8.24 28.81
N GLU A 9 -64.61 -6.97 29.19
CA GLU A 9 -63.63 -5.94 28.83
C GLU A 9 -62.24 -6.22 29.48
N PRO A 10 -61.16 -5.52 29.06
CA PRO A 10 -59.79 -5.94 29.26
C PRO A 10 -59.28 -5.61 30.66
N LYS A 11 -58.46 -6.50 31.24
CA LYS A 11 -57.76 -6.26 32.51
C LYS A 11 -56.25 -6.28 32.31
N ASP A 12 -55.72 -5.07 32.40
CA ASP A 12 -54.48 -4.66 33.06
C ASP A 12 -53.13 -5.21 32.57
N LEU A 13 -52.34 -4.27 32.00
CA LEU A 13 -50.89 -4.32 31.93
C LEU A 13 -50.34 -4.51 33.35
N VAL A 14 -49.70 -5.65 33.61
CA VAL A 14 -48.89 -5.83 34.80
C VAL A 14 -47.54 -5.20 34.52
N GLU A 15 -47.31 -4.01 35.09
CA GLU A 15 -45.98 -3.41 35.19
C GLU A 15 -45.06 -4.37 35.93
N ALA A 16 -43.95 -4.75 35.30
CA ALA A 16 -42.95 -5.63 35.89
C ALA A 16 -42.46 -5.03 37.21
N THR A 17 -42.43 -5.85 38.26
CA THR A 17 -41.98 -5.38 39.57
C THR A 17 -40.50 -4.96 39.50
N PRO A 18 -40.07 -3.94 40.28
CA PRO A 18 -38.69 -3.47 40.27
C PRO A 18 -37.65 -4.59 40.53
N GLU A 19 -38.06 -5.64 41.24
CA GLU A 19 -37.21 -6.79 41.54
C GLU A 19 -36.96 -7.72 40.33
N GLU A 20 -37.89 -7.79 39.38
CA GLU A 20 -37.72 -8.57 38.14
C GLU A 20 -36.83 -7.87 37.13
N VAL A 21 -36.90 -6.54 37.05
CA VAL A 21 -36.01 -5.73 36.20
C VAL A 21 -34.57 -5.80 36.71
N VAL A 22 -34.36 -5.74 38.04
CA VAL A 22 -33.04 -5.87 38.67
C VAL A 22 -32.45 -7.28 38.53
N LYS A 23 -33.29 -8.32 38.42
CA LYS A 23 -32.81 -9.69 38.13
C LYS A 23 -32.36 -9.83 36.67
N LEU A 24 -33.09 -9.25 35.73
CA LEU A 24 -32.73 -9.25 34.31
C LEU A 24 -31.47 -8.42 34.02
N GLU A 25 -31.26 -7.30 34.71
CA GLU A 25 -30.03 -6.49 34.62
C GLU A 25 -28.81 -7.21 35.23
N LYS A 26 -29.00 -7.98 36.30
CA LYS A 26 -27.92 -8.79 36.91
C LYS A 26 -27.54 -10.02 36.10
N GLU A 27 -28.42 -10.53 35.25
CA GLU A 27 -28.12 -11.64 34.34
C GLU A 27 -27.42 -11.16 33.06
N THR A 28 -27.72 -9.95 32.58
CA THR A 28 -27.05 -9.36 31.41
C THR A 28 -25.64 -8.83 31.73
N GLU A 29 -25.38 -8.34 32.95
CA GLU A 29 -24.02 -7.95 33.38
C GLU A 29 -23.05 -9.13 33.58
N LYS A 30 -23.54 -10.38 33.67
CA LYS A 30 -22.68 -11.55 33.93
C LYS A 30 -22.04 -12.17 32.68
N THR A 31 -22.27 -11.63 31.47
CA THR A 31 -21.84 -12.31 30.23
C THR A 31 -20.77 -11.58 29.41
N GLU A 32 -20.28 -10.40 29.78
CA GLU A 32 -19.20 -9.74 29.03
C GLU A 32 -18.13 -9.10 29.92
N GLU A 33 -17.31 -9.93 30.56
CA GLU A 33 -15.93 -9.56 30.92
C GLU A 33 -14.95 -10.52 30.23
N PRO A 34 -13.90 -10.04 29.53
CA PRO A 34 -12.92 -10.93 28.92
C PRO A 34 -12.13 -11.66 30.02
N GLU A 35 -12.11 -12.99 29.92
CA GLU A 35 -11.40 -13.89 30.84
C GLU A 35 -9.96 -13.43 31.10
N LYS A 36 -9.71 -13.02 32.35
CA LYS A 36 -8.35 -12.88 32.89
C LYS A 36 -7.78 -14.28 33.09
N THR A 37 -6.90 -14.71 32.19
CA THR A 37 -6.09 -15.91 32.40
C THR A 37 -5.01 -15.61 33.45
N GLU A 38 -5.16 -16.22 34.63
CA GLU A 38 -4.20 -16.14 35.72
C GLU A 38 -2.90 -16.90 35.41
N ASN A 39 -1.79 -16.22 35.64
CA ASN A 39 -0.48 -16.71 36.11
C ASN A 39 -0.07 -18.16 35.78
N SER A 40 0.73 -18.32 34.73
CA SER A 40 1.77 -19.35 34.70
C SER A 40 3.15 -18.72 34.95
N LYS A 41 3.76 -19.14 36.07
CA LYS A 41 5.20 -19.11 36.43
C LYS A 41 6.05 -17.99 35.81
N LYS A 42 6.48 -17.04 36.67
CA LYS A 42 7.55 -16.07 36.39
C LYS A 42 8.85 -16.77 35.98
N GLN A 43 9.04 -17.00 34.69
CA GLN A 43 10.35 -17.18 34.08
C GLN A 43 10.81 -15.79 33.66
N TYR A 44 11.93 -15.31 34.22
CA TYR A 44 12.55 -14.05 33.82
C TYR A 44 13.08 -14.17 32.38
N GLY A 45 12.18 -14.02 31.41
CA GLY A 45 12.52 -13.91 30.00
C GLY A 45 13.26 -12.59 29.77
N ARG A 46 14.41 -12.66 29.10
CA ARG A 46 15.09 -11.51 28.50
C ARG A 46 14.04 -10.61 27.84
N ARG A 47 13.95 -9.34 28.26
CA ARG A 47 13.24 -8.31 27.49
C ARG A 47 14.03 -8.06 26.22
N ASP A 48 13.83 -8.91 25.23
CA ASP A 48 14.05 -8.55 23.83
C ASP A 48 13.09 -7.40 23.55
N GLY A 49 13.57 -6.16 23.67
CA GLY A 49 12.86 -4.94 23.30
C GLY A 49 12.66 -4.85 21.78
N ARG A 50 12.04 -5.87 21.19
CA ARG A 50 11.49 -5.78 19.84
C ARG A 50 10.31 -4.84 19.96
N PHE A 51 10.47 -3.61 19.48
CA PHE A 51 9.34 -2.76 19.14
C PHE A 51 8.37 -3.63 18.33
N GLN A 52 7.26 -4.03 18.96
CA GLN A 52 6.22 -4.75 18.25
C GLN A 52 5.71 -3.78 17.20
N ARG A 53 5.92 -4.09 15.92
CA ARG A 53 5.26 -3.34 14.86
C ARG A 53 3.78 -3.59 15.05
N GLU A 54 3.06 -2.54 15.43
CA GLU A 54 1.60 -2.60 15.52
C GLU A 54 1.04 -3.11 14.19
N ASP A 55 0.04 -3.99 14.28
CA ASP A 55 -0.57 -4.57 13.11
C ASP A 55 -1.16 -3.46 12.22
N PRO A 56 -0.95 -3.49 10.89
CA PRO A 56 -1.47 -2.45 9.99
C PRO A 56 -2.98 -2.22 10.11
N LYS A 57 -3.73 -3.27 10.48
CA LYS A 57 -5.19 -3.19 10.72
C LYS A 57 -5.54 -2.35 11.95
N VAL A 58 -4.74 -2.42 13.01
CA VAL A 58 -4.95 -1.64 14.24
C VAL A 58 -4.70 -0.16 13.97
N LEU A 59 -3.62 0.15 13.24
CA LEU A 59 -3.32 1.51 12.77
C LEU A 59 -4.46 2.08 11.90
N LEU A 60 -5.03 1.26 11.02
CA LEU A 60 -6.15 1.66 10.16
C LEU A 60 -7.43 1.94 10.97
N ALA A 61 -7.69 1.18 12.03
CA ALA A 61 -8.84 1.41 12.90
C ALA A 61 -8.72 2.75 13.66
N ALA A 62 -7.50 3.09 14.10
CA ALA A 62 -7.21 4.35 14.77
C ALA A 62 -7.17 5.58 13.84
N TRP A 63 -7.18 5.39 12.52
CA TRP A 63 -7.07 6.48 11.55
C TRP A 63 -8.29 7.41 11.58
N VAL A 64 -8.07 8.70 11.84
CA VAL A 64 -9.08 9.76 11.73
C VAL A 64 -8.84 10.56 10.43
N PRO A 65 -9.72 10.45 9.42
CA PRO A 65 -9.51 11.10 8.12
C PRO A 65 -9.65 12.61 8.23
N LYS A 66 -8.74 13.34 7.58
CA LYS A 66 -8.75 14.82 7.57
C LYS A 66 -9.35 15.38 6.28
N THR A 67 -9.17 14.66 5.19
CA THR A 67 -9.68 15.02 3.85
C THR A 67 -11.11 14.52 3.64
N ASN A 68 -11.85 15.22 2.77
CA ASN A 68 -13.18 14.78 2.34
C ASN A 68 -13.12 13.39 1.68
N LEU A 69 -12.07 13.12 0.89
CA LEU A 69 -11.86 11.79 0.30
C LEU A 69 -11.67 10.71 1.36
N GLY A 70 -10.84 10.98 2.38
CA GLY A 70 -10.63 10.07 3.50
C GLY A 70 -11.91 9.75 4.26
N ARG A 71 -12.77 10.75 4.49
CA ARG A 71 -14.09 10.53 5.12
C ARG A 71 -14.99 9.64 4.28
N LEU A 72 -15.09 9.91 2.98
CA LEU A 72 -15.90 9.10 2.05
C LEU A 72 -15.45 7.64 1.99
N VAL A 73 -14.13 7.41 2.01
CA VAL A 73 -13.54 6.06 2.00
C VAL A 73 -13.77 5.36 3.34
N LYS A 74 -13.59 6.06 4.47
CA LYS A 74 -13.87 5.51 5.81
C LYS A 74 -15.35 5.16 5.99
N GLU A 75 -16.25 5.97 5.44
CA GLU A 75 -17.70 5.71 5.36
C GLU A 75 -18.08 4.62 4.34
N LYS A 76 -17.11 4.02 3.63
CA LYS A 76 -17.29 2.98 2.61
C LYS A 76 -18.13 3.40 1.39
N LYS A 77 -18.25 4.70 1.12
CA LYS A 77 -18.98 5.25 -0.04
C LYS A 77 -18.22 5.08 -1.35
N GLU A 78 -16.89 5.18 -1.32
CA GLU A 78 -16.01 4.93 -2.46
C GLU A 78 -15.12 3.72 -2.12
N LYS A 79 -15.38 2.58 -2.76
CA LYS A 79 -14.66 1.31 -2.54
C LYS A 79 -13.63 1.00 -3.62
N ASP A 80 -13.78 1.61 -4.80
CA ASP A 80 -12.91 1.34 -5.95
C ASP A 80 -11.88 2.46 -6.11
N ILE A 81 -10.61 2.10 -6.02
CA ILE A 81 -9.51 3.06 -6.21
C ILE A 81 -9.42 3.56 -7.65
N ASP A 82 -9.79 2.71 -8.61
CA ASP A 82 -9.84 3.05 -10.04
C ASP A 82 -10.72 4.28 -10.29
N LYS A 83 -11.92 4.33 -9.69
CA LYS A 83 -12.84 5.46 -9.79
C LYS A 83 -12.24 6.74 -9.22
N ILE A 84 -11.44 6.64 -8.16
CA ILE A 84 -10.76 7.78 -7.53
C ILE A 84 -9.69 8.33 -8.48
N LEU A 85 -8.88 7.45 -9.06
CA LEU A 85 -7.80 7.79 -9.98
C LEU A 85 -8.33 8.35 -11.31
N GLU A 86 -9.40 7.78 -11.86
CA GLU A 86 -10.05 8.24 -13.10
C GLU A 86 -10.72 9.61 -12.94
N LYS A 87 -11.32 9.88 -11.77
CA LYS A 87 -11.82 11.23 -11.42
C LYS A 87 -10.69 12.25 -11.22
N GLY A 88 -9.42 11.83 -11.27
CA GLY A 88 -8.25 12.70 -11.07
C GLY A 88 -8.13 13.26 -9.64
N LYS A 89 -8.81 12.65 -8.66
CA LYS A 89 -8.75 13.11 -7.26
C LYS A 89 -7.38 12.77 -6.68
N LYS A 90 -6.70 13.78 -6.14
CA LYS A 90 -5.38 13.60 -5.52
C LYS A 90 -5.51 12.90 -4.16
N ILE A 91 -4.77 11.81 -3.99
CA ILE A 91 -4.65 11.10 -2.71
C ILE A 91 -3.63 11.85 -1.83
N LEU A 92 -4.04 12.27 -0.64
CA LEU A 92 -3.20 13.01 0.32
C LEU A 92 -2.93 12.25 1.63
N GLU A 93 -3.67 11.19 1.87
CA GLU A 93 -3.56 10.31 3.03
C GLU A 93 -3.19 8.91 2.52
N SER A 94 -2.14 8.30 3.08
CA SER A 94 -1.67 6.97 2.68
C SER A 94 -2.64 5.87 3.12
N GLU A 95 -3.34 6.13 4.21
CA GLU A 95 -4.30 5.27 4.88
C GLU A 95 -5.51 4.97 3.98
N ILE A 96 -5.87 5.91 3.08
CA ILE A 96 -6.88 5.68 2.03
C ILE A 96 -6.48 4.46 1.21
N VAL A 97 -5.22 4.40 0.78
CA VAL A 97 -4.75 3.31 -0.07
C VAL A 97 -4.66 2.00 0.71
N ASP A 98 -4.22 2.07 1.97
CA ASP A 98 -4.16 0.90 2.85
C ASP A 98 -5.54 0.30 3.19
N SER A 99 -6.59 1.14 3.18
CA SER A 99 -7.97 0.68 3.38
C SER A 99 -8.58 0.03 2.13
N LEU A 100 -8.17 0.47 0.94
CA LEU A 100 -8.76 0.06 -0.33
C LEU A 100 -8.02 -1.11 -1.00
N LEU A 101 -6.71 -1.19 -0.83
CA LEU A 101 -5.85 -2.17 -1.50
C LEU A 101 -4.93 -2.90 -0.52
N ASN A 102 -4.69 -4.18 -0.79
CA ASN A 102 -3.62 -4.92 -0.13
C ASN A 102 -2.29 -4.67 -0.87
N ILE A 103 -1.53 -3.68 -0.42
CA ILE A 103 -0.30 -3.24 -1.07
C ILE A 103 0.93 -3.91 -0.49
N GLU A 104 1.78 -4.42 -1.39
CA GLU A 104 3.15 -4.80 -1.06
C GLU A 104 4.09 -3.61 -1.26
N THR A 105 5.09 -3.49 -0.37
CA THR A 105 6.09 -2.43 -0.44
C THR A 105 7.49 -3.01 -0.52
N ASP A 106 8.33 -2.48 -1.41
CA ASP A 106 9.75 -2.82 -1.50
C ASP A 106 10.61 -1.55 -1.61
N LEU A 107 11.88 -1.64 -1.23
CA LEU A 107 12.84 -0.54 -1.30
C LEU A 107 13.71 -0.65 -2.55
N ILE A 108 13.91 0.50 -3.21
CA ILE A 108 14.86 0.64 -4.31
C ILE A 108 16.23 0.93 -3.73
N LEU A 109 17.24 0.19 -4.20
CA LEU A 109 18.61 0.37 -3.75
C LEU A 109 19.25 1.58 -4.45
N ILE A 110 19.15 2.74 -3.81
CA ILE A 110 19.66 4.00 -4.36
C ILE A 110 21.06 4.40 -3.89
N GLY A 111 21.55 3.78 -2.81
CA GLY A 111 22.86 4.08 -2.24
C GLY A 111 23.91 3.06 -2.61
N GLN A 112 25.16 3.42 -2.39
CA GLN A 112 26.30 2.51 -2.42
C GLN A 112 27.05 2.59 -1.09
N ALA A 113 27.40 1.45 -0.52
CA ALA A 113 28.41 1.35 0.53
C ALA A 113 29.78 1.51 -0.13
N LYS A 114 30.67 2.35 0.41
CA LYS A 114 32.04 2.40 -0.11
C LYS A 114 32.75 1.13 0.37
N GLY A 115 33.10 0.24 -0.57
CA GLY A 115 33.98 -0.89 -0.28
C GLY A 115 35.44 -0.46 -0.22
N LYS A 116 36.30 -1.31 0.36
CA LYS A 116 37.75 -1.06 0.52
C LYS A 116 38.47 -0.73 -0.80
N PHE A 117 37.97 -1.24 -1.93
CA PHE A 117 38.54 -1.06 -3.27
C PHE A 117 37.57 -0.42 -4.29
N GLY A 118 36.63 0.42 -3.83
CA GLY A 118 35.66 1.09 -4.72
C GLY A 118 34.52 0.20 -5.25
N GLY A 119 34.61 -1.13 -5.08
CA GLY A 119 33.50 -2.07 -5.28
C GLY A 119 32.50 -2.01 -4.13
N GLY A 120 31.47 -1.17 -4.28
CA GLY A 120 30.48 -0.93 -3.24
C GLY A 120 29.22 -1.78 -3.35
N LYS A 121 28.78 -2.41 -2.23
CA LYS A 121 27.46 -3.06 -2.16
C LYS A 121 26.35 -2.02 -2.22
N ARG A 122 25.28 -2.28 -2.98
CA ARG A 122 24.12 -1.39 -3.04
C ARG A 122 23.37 -1.36 -1.69
N ARG A 123 22.85 -0.18 -1.32
CA ARG A 123 22.10 0.08 -0.07
C ARG A 123 20.76 0.73 -0.38
N ALA A 124 19.77 0.51 0.48
CA ALA A 124 18.42 1.07 0.34
C ALA A 124 18.37 2.60 0.51
N TRP A 125 19.36 3.20 1.18
CA TRP A 125 19.44 4.65 1.39
C TRP A 125 20.73 5.24 0.83
N ARG A 126 20.64 6.48 0.35
CA ARG A 126 21.76 7.30 -0.10
C ARG A 126 22.03 8.39 0.93
N GLN A 127 23.28 8.50 1.37
CA GLN A 127 23.72 9.62 2.20
C GLN A 127 24.14 10.79 1.32
N THR A 128 23.68 11.99 1.66
CA THR A 128 24.09 13.25 1.02
C THR A 128 24.49 14.22 2.12
N GLN A 129 25.57 14.98 1.91
CA GLN A 129 26.11 15.88 2.91
C GLN A 129 26.11 17.31 2.37
N LYS A 130 25.64 18.26 3.18
CA LYS A 130 25.78 19.70 2.93
C LYS A 130 26.93 20.23 3.80
N LYS A 131 27.81 21.04 3.21
CA LYS A 131 28.89 21.74 3.92
C LYS A 131 28.34 23.02 4.54
N THR A 132 28.60 23.24 5.82
CA THR A 132 28.25 24.44 6.60
C THR A 132 29.49 24.92 7.37
N GLN A 133 29.44 26.14 7.90
CA GLN A 133 30.55 26.68 8.73
C GLN A 133 30.81 25.79 9.95
N GLU A 134 29.75 25.24 10.55
CA GLU A 134 29.80 24.33 11.70
C GLU A 134 30.11 22.86 11.33
N GLY A 135 30.47 22.57 10.07
CA GLY A 135 30.86 21.23 9.61
C GLY A 135 29.95 20.63 8.55
N ASN A 136 29.71 19.31 8.61
CA ASN A 136 28.96 18.59 7.57
C ASN A 136 27.59 18.16 8.10
N VAL A 137 26.53 18.72 7.54
CA VAL A 137 25.17 18.26 7.83
C VAL A 137 24.82 17.10 6.90
N VAL A 138 24.67 15.91 7.48
CA VAL A 138 24.32 14.70 6.74
C VAL A 138 22.81 14.56 6.61
N SER A 139 22.36 14.00 5.50
CA SER A 139 20.96 13.66 5.25
C SER A 139 20.88 12.33 4.53
N PHE A 140 19.87 11.54 4.86
CA PHE A 140 19.61 10.25 4.25
C PHE A 140 18.38 10.35 3.36
N SER A 141 18.52 9.83 2.15
CA SER A 141 17.44 9.69 1.19
C SER A 141 17.12 8.21 1.00
N ALA A 142 15.85 7.87 0.82
CA ALA A 142 15.39 6.53 0.49
C ALA A 142 14.35 6.60 -0.63
N MET A 143 14.18 5.50 -1.36
CA MET A 143 13.15 5.37 -2.38
C MET A 143 12.44 4.03 -2.20
N ALA A 144 11.11 4.06 -2.28
CA ALA A 144 10.26 2.89 -2.10
C ALA A 144 9.30 2.76 -3.28
N VAL A 145 8.89 1.52 -3.53
CA VAL A 145 7.82 1.16 -4.46
C VAL A 145 6.70 0.52 -3.65
N ALA A 146 5.48 0.89 -3.96
CA ALA A 146 4.26 0.26 -3.47
C ALA A 146 3.49 -0.27 -4.68
N GLY A 147 2.92 -1.46 -4.60
CA GLY A 147 2.02 -1.97 -5.65
C GLY A 147 1.25 -3.21 -5.22
N ASP A 148 0.18 -3.51 -5.95
CA ASP A 148 -0.76 -4.60 -5.67
C ASP A 148 -0.62 -5.78 -6.64
N LYS A 149 0.34 -5.72 -7.57
CA LYS A 149 0.55 -6.68 -8.67
C LYS A 149 -0.64 -6.82 -9.61
N LYS A 150 -1.59 -5.89 -9.59
CA LYS A 150 -2.82 -5.90 -10.41
C LYS A 150 -2.98 -4.61 -11.21
N GLY A 151 -1.88 -3.98 -11.61
CA GLY A 151 -1.90 -2.75 -12.40
C GLY A 151 -1.85 -1.48 -11.56
N HIS A 152 -1.67 -1.54 -10.24
CA HIS A 152 -1.39 -0.34 -9.43
C HIS A 152 0.05 -0.34 -8.93
N VAL A 153 0.77 0.74 -9.21
CA VAL A 153 2.12 0.94 -8.67
C VAL A 153 2.34 2.40 -8.32
N GLY A 154 3.16 2.67 -7.32
CA GLY A 154 3.56 4.02 -6.96
C GLY A 154 5.00 4.02 -6.48
N VAL A 155 5.73 5.09 -6.80
CA VAL A 155 7.12 5.28 -6.36
C VAL A 155 7.21 6.53 -5.50
N GLY A 156 7.85 6.38 -4.35
CA GLY A 156 7.98 7.41 -3.34
C GLY A 156 9.44 7.72 -3.04
N PHE A 157 9.73 9.00 -2.82
CA PHE A 157 11.03 9.47 -2.35
C PHE A 157 10.87 10.06 -0.95
N GLY A 158 11.77 9.70 -0.04
CA GLY A 158 11.81 10.23 1.31
C GLY A 158 13.21 10.74 1.65
N LYS A 159 13.29 11.86 2.37
CA LYS A 159 14.55 12.41 2.90
C LYS A 159 14.37 12.81 4.36
N ALA A 160 15.35 12.48 5.20
CA ALA A 160 15.37 12.83 6.61
C ALA A 160 16.81 12.93 7.13
N SER A 161 16.97 13.34 8.40
CA SER A 161 18.23 13.32 9.14
C SER A 161 18.71 11.91 9.47
N GLU A 162 17.79 10.95 9.53
CA GLU A 162 18.04 9.53 9.86
C GLU A 162 17.47 8.58 8.79
N THR A 163 17.85 7.30 8.84
CA THR A 163 17.51 6.31 7.80
C THR A 163 16.08 5.77 7.91
N LEU A 164 15.59 5.46 9.12
CA LEU A 164 14.24 4.96 9.36
C LEU A 164 13.15 5.97 8.95
N PRO A 165 13.17 7.23 9.42
CA PRO A 165 12.17 8.20 9.00
C PRO A 165 12.25 8.53 7.49
N ALA A 166 13.44 8.43 6.87
CA ALA A 166 13.55 8.56 5.41
C ALA A 166 12.83 7.41 4.69
N ARG A 167 12.95 6.18 5.19
CA ARG A 167 12.25 4.99 4.66
C ARG A 167 10.73 5.12 4.81
N GLU A 168 10.25 5.50 5.98
CA GLU A 168 8.81 5.66 6.24
C GLU A 168 8.20 6.75 5.36
N LYS A 169 8.88 7.89 5.22
CA LYS A 169 8.49 8.95 4.27
C LYS A 169 8.45 8.44 2.82
N ALA A 170 9.40 7.60 2.43
CA ALA A 170 9.41 7.03 1.08
C ALA A 170 8.21 6.09 0.86
N VAL A 171 7.89 5.22 1.84
CA VAL A 171 6.75 4.30 1.77
C VAL A 171 5.42 5.05 1.78
N ARG A 172 5.29 6.09 2.62
CA ARG A 172 4.12 6.97 2.60
C ARG A 172 3.95 7.63 1.24
N ASN A 173 5.01 8.22 0.71
CA ASN A 173 4.96 8.91 -0.58
C ASN A 173 4.70 7.95 -1.76
N SER A 174 5.11 6.68 -1.68
CA SER A 174 4.82 5.71 -2.74
C SER A 174 3.33 5.39 -2.81
N LYS A 175 2.64 5.31 -1.66
CA LYS A 175 1.19 5.14 -1.60
C LYS A 175 0.44 6.36 -2.14
N LEU A 176 0.92 7.57 -1.81
CA LEU A 176 0.30 8.81 -2.31
C LEU A 176 0.44 8.99 -3.83
N ASN A 177 1.54 8.53 -4.41
CA ASN A 177 1.83 8.62 -5.85
C ASN A 177 1.44 7.35 -6.60
N LEU A 178 0.33 6.71 -6.22
CA LEU A 178 -0.16 5.53 -6.91
C LEU A 178 -0.66 5.90 -8.31
N ILE A 179 -0.24 5.14 -9.31
CA ILE A 179 -0.69 5.25 -10.69
C ILE A 179 -1.37 3.94 -11.11
N LYS A 180 -2.40 4.08 -11.95
CA LYS A 180 -3.04 2.97 -12.66
C LYS A 180 -2.26 2.69 -13.94
N ILE A 181 -2.00 1.42 -14.20
CA ILE A 181 -1.29 0.90 -15.35
C ILE A 181 -2.21 -0.05 -16.09
N ASN A 182 -2.30 0.13 -17.39
CA ASN A 182 -2.95 -0.85 -18.26
C ASN A 182 -1.99 -2.03 -18.49
N LEU A 183 -2.39 -3.21 -18.01
CA LEU A 183 -1.75 -4.46 -18.37
C LEU A 183 -2.34 -4.95 -19.69
N GLY A 184 -1.53 -5.58 -20.53
CA GLY A 184 -1.94 -6.07 -21.84
C GLY A 184 -1.39 -7.45 -22.16
N PHE A 185 -1.69 -7.87 -23.38
CA PHE A 185 -1.21 -9.09 -23.99
C PHE A 185 -0.12 -8.77 -25.01
N GLU A 186 0.64 -9.79 -25.41
CA GLU A 186 1.65 -9.62 -26.48
C GLU A 186 0.95 -9.51 -27.83
N SER A 187 0.04 -10.44 -28.12
CA SER A 187 -0.73 -10.48 -29.34
C SER A 187 -2.23 -10.32 -29.04
N PRO A 188 -3.02 -9.62 -29.90
CA PRO A 188 -4.47 -9.57 -29.77
C PRO A 188 -5.13 -10.96 -29.80
N GLU A 189 -4.48 -11.95 -30.43
CA GLU A 189 -4.95 -13.34 -30.48
C GLU A 189 -4.86 -14.07 -29.12
N ASP A 190 -4.05 -13.55 -28.20
CA ASP A 190 -3.90 -14.07 -26.84
C ASP A 190 -5.00 -13.55 -25.89
N GLU A 191 -5.89 -12.66 -26.35
CA GLU A 191 -7.10 -12.19 -25.66
C GLU A 191 -8.20 -13.27 -25.63
N LYS A 192 -7.83 -14.54 -25.44
CA LYS A 192 -8.80 -15.59 -25.15
C LYS A 192 -9.38 -15.38 -23.74
N GLU A 193 -10.64 -15.74 -23.54
CA GLU A 193 -11.48 -15.35 -22.39
C GLU A 193 -10.86 -15.62 -20.99
N ASP A 194 -9.93 -16.57 -20.86
CA ASP A 194 -9.29 -16.92 -19.57
C ASP A 194 -7.84 -16.42 -19.40
N SER A 195 -7.37 -15.59 -20.34
CA SER A 195 -5.97 -15.17 -20.42
C SER A 195 -5.69 -14.01 -19.47
N ILE A 196 -4.77 -14.17 -18.50
CA ILE A 196 -4.37 -13.08 -17.61
C ILE A 196 -3.37 -12.16 -18.34
N PRO A 197 -3.61 -10.82 -18.40
CA PRO A 197 -2.66 -9.87 -18.92
C PRO A 197 -1.32 -9.99 -18.21
N HIS A 198 -0.24 -10.19 -18.96
CA HIS A 198 1.09 -10.50 -18.41
C HIS A 198 2.16 -9.48 -18.80
N THR A 199 1.91 -8.64 -19.81
CA THR A 199 2.90 -7.73 -20.38
C THR A 199 2.35 -6.31 -20.55
N VAL A 200 3.16 -5.42 -21.16
CA VAL A 200 2.74 -4.07 -21.56
C VAL A 200 2.05 -4.17 -22.93
N PRO A 201 0.90 -3.50 -23.16
CA PRO A 201 0.13 -3.65 -24.40
C PRO A 201 0.86 -3.19 -25.67
N PHE A 202 1.74 -2.20 -25.57
CA PHE A 202 2.51 -1.70 -26.71
C PHE A 202 3.85 -1.14 -26.25
N LYS A 203 4.72 -0.83 -27.22
CA LYS A 203 6.03 -0.24 -26.96
C LYS A 203 5.86 1.15 -26.33
N VAL A 204 6.30 1.31 -25.10
CA VAL A 204 6.26 2.58 -24.37
C VAL A 204 7.65 3.07 -24.02
N GLN A 205 7.84 4.40 -24.06
CA GLN A 205 9.10 5.02 -23.69
C GLN A 205 8.91 6.10 -22.63
N GLY A 206 9.62 5.97 -21.51
CA GLY A 206 9.69 6.96 -20.43
C GLY A 206 11.05 7.65 -20.38
N LYS A 207 11.06 8.89 -19.88
CA LYS A 207 12.28 9.69 -19.71
C LYS A 207 12.25 10.39 -18.35
N SER A 208 13.42 10.47 -17.71
CA SER A 208 13.66 11.32 -16.54
C SER A 208 15.12 11.79 -16.56
N GLY A 209 15.34 13.10 -16.68
CA GLY A 209 16.68 13.67 -16.90
C GLY A 209 17.29 13.15 -18.21
N SER A 210 18.53 12.66 -18.15
CA SER A 210 19.22 12.03 -19.29
C SER A 210 18.86 10.56 -19.51
N VAL A 211 18.16 9.93 -18.56
CA VAL A 211 17.82 8.50 -18.63
C VAL A 211 16.53 8.30 -19.43
N LYS A 212 16.59 7.40 -20.41
CA LYS A 212 15.43 6.92 -21.17
C LYS A 212 15.29 5.42 -20.95
N ILE A 213 14.07 4.95 -20.74
CA ILE A 213 13.74 3.53 -20.70
C ILE A 213 12.63 3.26 -21.70
N THR A 214 12.83 2.23 -22.51
CA THR A 214 11.82 1.73 -23.44
C THR A 214 11.43 0.33 -22.97
N LEU A 215 10.12 0.10 -22.85
CA LEU A 215 9.52 -1.20 -22.56
C LEU A 215 8.88 -1.71 -23.85
N TRP A 216 9.07 -2.99 -24.13
CA TRP A 216 8.37 -3.70 -25.21
C TRP A 216 7.52 -4.83 -24.62
N PRO A 217 6.41 -5.19 -25.29
CA PRO A 217 5.70 -6.42 -25.00
C PRO A 217 6.64 -7.62 -25.14
N ALA A 218 6.38 -8.68 -24.37
CA ALA A 218 7.17 -9.91 -24.44
C ALA A 218 6.25 -11.15 -24.34
N PRO A 219 6.69 -12.27 -24.93
CA PRO A 219 5.95 -13.52 -24.87
C PRO A 219 5.95 -14.10 -23.46
N ARG A 220 4.94 -14.92 -23.18
CA ARG A 220 4.78 -15.59 -21.89
C ARG A 220 6.00 -16.46 -21.58
N GLY A 221 6.53 -16.31 -20.37
CA GLY A 221 7.68 -17.09 -19.89
C GLY A 221 9.04 -16.45 -20.17
N THR A 222 9.09 -15.30 -20.83
CA THR A 222 10.33 -14.51 -21.00
C THR A 222 10.85 -13.99 -19.65
N GLY A 223 9.95 -13.67 -18.74
CA GLY A 223 10.24 -12.95 -17.50
C GLY A 223 10.61 -11.49 -17.71
N LEU A 224 11.02 -10.85 -16.62
CA LEU A 224 11.41 -9.44 -16.61
C LEU A 224 12.88 -9.28 -17.02
N VAL A 225 13.12 -9.01 -18.31
CA VAL A 225 14.47 -8.73 -18.87
C VAL A 225 14.81 -7.26 -18.63
N THR A 226 15.13 -6.95 -17.38
CA THR A 226 15.44 -5.59 -16.92
C THR A 226 16.43 -5.57 -15.76
N GLY A 227 16.99 -4.39 -15.48
CA GLY A 227 17.85 -4.18 -14.31
C GLY A 227 17.08 -4.34 -12.99
N ASP A 228 17.78 -4.76 -11.93
CA ASP A 228 17.15 -5.19 -10.67
C ASP A 228 16.18 -4.18 -10.06
N GLU A 229 16.50 -2.89 -10.09
CA GLU A 229 15.63 -1.83 -9.57
C GLU A 229 14.34 -1.65 -10.38
N CYS A 230 14.44 -1.71 -11.71
CA CYS A 230 13.27 -1.66 -12.59
C CYS A 230 12.45 -2.95 -12.45
N LYS A 231 13.10 -4.09 -12.22
CA LYS A 231 12.45 -5.38 -12.02
C LYS A 231 11.51 -5.34 -10.82
N LYS A 232 11.93 -4.70 -9.71
CA LYS A 232 11.07 -4.48 -8.53
C LYS A 232 9.82 -3.67 -8.87
N ILE A 233 9.96 -2.61 -9.66
CA ILE A 233 8.83 -1.76 -10.07
C ILE A 233 7.85 -2.54 -10.94
N LEU A 234 8.34 -3.18 -12.01
CA LEU A 234 7.50 -3.94 -12.95
C LEU A 234 6.80 -5.12 -12.25
N LYS A 235 7.50 -5.81 -11.35
CA LYS A 235 6.93 -6.92 -10.57
C LYS A 235 5.78 -6.45 -9.68
N LEU A 236 5.93 -5.31 -8.99
CA LEU A 236 4.88 -4.76 -8.13
C LEU A 236 3.73 -4.13 -8.94
N ALA A 237 3.99 -3.70 -10.18
CA ALA A 237 2.94 -3.29 -11.11
C ALA A 237 2.11 -4.46 -11.65
N GLY A 238 2.58 -5.71 -11.54
CA GLY A 238 1.89 -6.89 -12.05
C GLY A 238 2.35 -7.35 -13.44
N ILE A 239 3.38 -6.71 -14.00
CA ILE A 239 3.97 -7.13 -15.27
C ILE A 239 4.89 -8.33 -15.00
N LYS A 240 4.65 -9.43 -15.71
CA LYS A 240 5.40 -10.68 -15.58
C LYS A 240 6.51 -10.76 -16.62
N ASP A 241 6.21 -10.36 -17.86
CA ASP A 241 7.12 -10.47 -18.99
C ASP A 241 7.27 -9.10 -19.67
N ALA A 242 8.50 -8.66 -19.86
CA ALA A 242 8.78 -7.42 -20.60
C ALA A 242 10.25 -7.36 -21.03
N TYR A 243 10.49 -6.93 -22.27
CA TYR A 243 11.82 -6.53 -22.71
C TYR A 243 12.06 -5.06 -22.39
N THR A 244 13.27 -4.73 -21.93
CA THR A 244 13.61 -3.35 -21.59
C THR A 244 14.94 -2.93 -22.20
N LYS A 245 15.01 -1.67 -22.63
CA LYS A 245 16.24 -1.02 -23.09
C LYS A 245 16.38 0.30 -22.37
N THR A 246 17.51 0.48 -21.70
CA THR A 246 17.85 1.70 -20.98
C THR A 246 18.97 2.44 -21.68
N GLN A 247 18.85 3.75 -21.83
CA GLN A 247 19.85 4.63 -22.44
C GLN A 247 20.15 5.83 -21.52
N GLY A 248 21.36 6.38 -21.62
CA GLY A 248 21.82 7.51 -20.80
C GLY A 248 22.52 7.07 -19.52
N GLN A 249 22.53 7.93 -18.50
CA GLN A 249 23.24 7.69 -17.23
C GLN A 249 22.43 6.78 -16.28
N THR A 250 22.33 5.50 -16.63
CA THR A 250 21.50 4.49 -15.94
C THR A 250 21.96 4.17 -14.51
N LYS A 251 23.22 4.47 -14.17
CA LYS A 251 23.75 4.35 -12.80
C LYS A 251 22.96 5.19 -11.79
N THR A 252 22.31 6.26 -12.23
CA THR A 252 21.44 7.08 -11.38
C THR A 252 20.08 6.41 -11.23
N THR A 253 19.98 5.48 -10.27
CA THR A 253 18.78 4.67 -10.00
C THR A 253 17.52 5.51 -9.71
N PHE A 254 17.68 6.69 -9.10
CA PHE A 254 16.57 7.63 -8.88
C PHE A 254 15.88 8.06 -10.18
N ASN A 255 16.67 8.43 -11.19
CA ASN A 255 16.13 8.84 -12.50
C ASN A 255 15.63 7.63 -13.28
N LEU A 256 16.31 6.49 -13.16
CA LEU A 256 15.88 5.25 -13.79
C LEU A 256 14.49 4.81 -13.29
N ALA A 257 14.26 4.81 -11.98
CA ALA A 257 12.98 4.47 -11.38
C ALA A 257 11.87 5.42 -11.84
N LYS A 258 12.12 6.73 -11.82
CA LYS A 258 11.17 7.73 -12.34
C LYS A 258 10.88 7.56 -13.82
N ALA A 259 11.90 7.30 -14.64
CA ALA A 259 11.72 7.05 -16.07
C ALA A 259 10.86 5.80 -16.30
N CYS A 260 11.00 4.77 -15.47
CA CYS A 260 10.19 3.55 -15.53
C CYS A 260 8.71 3.85 -15.22
N VAL A 261 8.43 4.56 -14.13
CA VAL A 261 7.05 4.99 -13.80
C VAL A 261 6.45 5.85 -14.91
N ASN A 262 7.22 6.81 -15.45
CA ASN A 262 6.78 7.65 -16.56
C ASN A 262 6.50 6.84 -17.84
N ALA A 263 7.18 5.70 -18.05
CA ALA A 263 6.89 4.80 -19.17
C ALA A 263 5.54 4.09 -18.95
N LEU A 264 5.30 3.60 -17.73
CA LEU A 264 4.07 2.90 -17.35
C LEU A 264 2.85 3.82 -17.34
N GLU A 265 3.01 5.07 -16.90
CA GLU A 265 1.94 6.08 -16.92
C GLU A 265 1.47 6.39 -18.34
N LYS A 266 2.39 6.32 -19.32
CA LYS A 266 2.04 6.52 -20.74
C LYS A 266 1.19 5.41 -21.32
N THR A 267 1.25 4.21 -20.76
CA THR A 267 0.41 3.08 -21.17
C THR A 267 -1.07 3.40 -20.99
N THR A 268 -1.41 4.16 -19.95
CA THR A 268 -2.79 4.58 -19.68
C THR A 268 -3.22 5.77 -20.53
N LYS A 269 -2.29 6.65 -20.90
CA LYS A 269 -2.58 7.87 -21.67
C LYS A 269 -2.69 7.63 -23.16
N MET A 270 -1.88 6.71 -23.71
CA MET A 270 -1.95 6.36 -25.12
C MET A 270 -3.10 5.36 -25.30
N ARG A 271 -4.16 5.80 -26.00
CA ARG A 271 -5.23 4.90 -26.42
C ARG A 271 -4.66 3.96 -27.49
N THR A 272 -4.88 2.67 -27.28
CA THR A 272 -4.61 1.59 -28.24
C THR A 272 -5.74 1.56 -29.24
#